data_AF-A0A5D4JE74-F1
#
_entry.id   AF-A0A5D4JE74-F1
#
_cell.length_a   1.000
_cell.length_b   1.000
_cell.length_c   1.000
_cell.angle_alpha   90.00
_cell.angle_beta   90.00
_cell.angle_gamma   90.00
#
_symmetry.space_group_name_H-M   'P 1'
#
loop_
_entity.id
_entity.type
_entity.pdbx_description
1 polymer ?
#
loop_
_entity_poly.entity_id
_entity_poly.type
_entity_poly.pdbx_seq_one_letter_code
_entity_poly.pdbx_strand_id
1 'polypeptide(L)'
;MRATSLTALGLAALTALTATAAAGAAPADDAPATKPSRTASVHGSARVHYVFSPDDDIRFTIDAEAAPYSRPLPGLPQGLPTDARGTVSFRHVVAATGQIATAKARVDCLVTGGGTATLTAVVTRSDVGPVGERLGFSVGDGRAGGPDRLGFSWGVANVDPEKTDEKGNVTAPRVGTCMAPAPFAPAVRGGFTVRHAELPPSPPAEMR
;
A
#
# COMPACT_ATOMS: atom_id res chain seq x y z
N MET A 1 55.68 18.48 7.57
CA MET A 1 57.11 18.20 7.35
C MET A 1 57.20 16.95 6.49
N ARG A 2 57.91 17.04 5.36
CA ARG A 2 58.13 15.95 4.41
C ARG A 2 59.16 14.97 5.01
N ALA A 3 58.93 13.67 4.85
CA ALA A 3 59.99 12.67 4.95
C ALA A 3 59.80 11.65 3.83
N THR A 4 60.69 11.77 2.84
CA THR A 4 60.83 10.92 1.67
C THR A 4 61.93 9.89 1.92
N SER A 5 61.81 8.77 1.20
CA SER A 5 62.88 7.87 0.73
C SER A 5 63.26 6.69 1.61
N LEU A 6 63.13 5.48 1.05
CA LEU A 6 64.29 4.72 0.57
C LEU A 6 63.86 3.54 -0.34
N THR A 7 64.46 3.56 -1.53
CA THR A 7 64.46 2.52 -2.57
C THR A 7 65.39 1.37 -2.17
N ALA A 8 65.03 0.14 -2.56
CA ALA A 8 65.98 -0.96 -2.73
C ALA A 8 65.59 -1.82 -3.94
N LEU A 9 66.47 -1.87 -4.93
CA LEU A 9 66.42 -2.78 -6.08
C LEU A 9 66.87 -4.18 -5.66
N GLY A 10 66.24 -5.21 -6.22
CA GLY A 10 66.67 -6.61 -6.10
C GLY A 10 66.43 -7.37 -7.41
N LEU A 11 67.50 -8.01 -7.89
CA LEU A 11 67.78 -8.68 -9.16
C LEU A 11 66.71 -9.60 -9.79
N ALA A 12 66.81 -9.67 -11.12
CA ALA A 12 66.11 -10.55 -12.05
C ALA A 12 66.52 -12.03 -11.99
N ALA A 13 65.60 -12.91 -12.38
CA ALA A 13 65.92 -14.20 -13.00
C ALA A 13 64.85 -14.53 -14.06
N LEU A 14 65.30 -14.75 -15.30
CA LEU A 14 64.50 -15.28 -16.40
C LEU A 14 64.39 -16.80 -16.27
N THR A 15 63.17 -17.33 -16.41
CA THR A 15 62.92 -18.68 -16.92
C THR A 15 61.68 -18.66 -17.80
N ALA A 16 61.86 -18.95 -19.09
CA ALA A 16 60.80 -19.17 -20.06
C ALA A 16 60.48 -20.66 -20.14
N LEU A 17 59.22 -21.05 -19.91
CA LEU A 17 58.69 -22.36 -20.31
C LEU A 17 57.20 -22.26 -20.70
N THR A 18 56.97 -22.57 -21.99
CA THR A 18 55.84 -23.32 -22.59
C THR A 18 54.38 -22.91 -22.30
N ALA A 19 53.68 -22.60 -23.40
CA ALA A 19 52.24 -22.44 -23.49
C ALA A 19 51.48 -23.76 -23.32
N THR A 20 50.41 -23.74 -22.53
CA THR A 20 49.21 -24.55 -22.71
C THR A 20 48.00 -23.73 -22.25
N ALA A 21 47.11 -23.42 -23.20
CA ALA A 21 45.81 -22.85 -22.90
C ALA A 21 44.92 -23.92 -22.25
N ALA A 22 44.41 -23.63 -21.05
CA ALA A 22 43.26 -24.30 -20.48
C ALA A 22 42.37 -23.21 -19.87
N ALA A 23 41.21 -22.99 -20.49
CA ALA A 23 40.16 -22.15 -19.96
C ALA A 23 39.62 -22.78 -18.67
N GLY A 24 40.13 -22.34 -17.53
CA GLY A 24 39.59 -22.65 -16.21
C GLY A 24 38.53 -21.63 -15.86
N ALA A 25 37.28 -22.09 -15.74
CA ALA A 25 36.12 -21.30 -15.37
C ALA A 25 36.38 -20.45 -14.12
N ALA A 26 36.10 -19.14 -14.22
CA ALA A 26 36.00 -18.26 -13.07
C ALA A 26 34.90 -18.77 -12.12
N PRO A 27 35.09 -18.73 -10.79
CA PRO A 27 34.00 -19.02 -9.87
C PRO A 27 32.90 -17.98 -10.10
N ALA A 28 31.67 -18.49 -10.27
CA ALA A 28 30.48 -17.66 -10.39
C ALA A 28 30.38 -16.76 -9.16
N ASP A 29 30.17 -15.47 -9.40
CA ASP A 29 29.73 -14.51 -8.39
C ASP A 29 28.56 -15.12 -7.63
N ASP A 30 28.72 -15.25 -6.31
CA ASP A 30 27.61 -15.41 -5.37
C ASP A 30 26.70 -14.17 -5.53
N ALA A 31 25.72 -14.29 -6.43
CA ALA A 31 24.66 -13.32 -6.55
C ALA A 31 24.01 -13.17 -5.16
N PRO A 32 23.92 -11.95 -4.61
CA PRO A 32 23.32 -11.76 -3.31
C PRO A 32 21.89 -12.29 -3.37
N ALA A 33 21.59 -13.27 -2.50
CA ALA A 33 20.25 -13.79 -2.35
C ALA A 33 19.28 -12.61 -2.22
N THR A 34 18.41 -12.45 -3.22
CA THR A 34 17.43 -11.37 -3.28
C THR A 34 16.54 -11.47 -2.05
N LYS A 35 16.83 -10.63 -1.05
CA LYS A 35 15.86 -9.86 -0.29
C LYS A 35 14.43 -10.08 -0.80
N PRO A 36 13.52 -10.92 -0.23
CA PRO A 36 12.14 -10.92 -0.72
C PRO A 36 11.68 -9.46 -0.78
N SER A 37 11.38 -8.98 -1.99
CA SER A 37 11.00 -7.59 -2.18
C SER A 37 9.74 -7.39 -1.34
N ARG A 38 9.83 -6.61 -0.26
CA ARG A 38 8.69 -6.39 0.61
C ARG A 38 7.60 -5.72 -0.22
N THR A 39 6.41 -6.32 -0.25
CA THR A 39 5.26 -5.81 -1.00
C THR A 39 4.77 -4.49 -0.41
N ALA A 40 4.04 -3.71 -1.21
CA ALA A 40 3.37 -2.52 -0.70
C ALA A 40 2.36 -2.93 0.40
N SER A 41 2.29 -2.17 1.49
CA SER A 41 1.41 -2.51 2.60
C SER A 41 0.97 -1.30 3.42
N VAL A 42 -0.13 -1.47 4.15
CA VAL A 42 -0.66 -0.51 5.11
C VAL A 42 -1.10 -1.26 6.35
N HIS A 43 -0.54 -0.91 7.51
CA HIS A 43 -0.93 -1.50 8.78
C HIS A 43 -1.11 -0.42 9.84
N GLY A 44 -2.09 -0.60 10.71
CA GLY A 44 -2.21 0.22 11.91
C GLY A 44 -3.64 0.40 12.38
N SER A 45 -3.77 1.08 13.49
CA SER A 45 -5.04 1.43 14.10
C SER A 45 -4.97 2.87 14.59
N ALA A 46 -5.99 3.65 14.25
CA ALA A 46 -6.08 5.04 14.66
C ALA A 46 -7.50 5.41 15.10
N ARG A 47 -7.59 6.26 16.12
CA ARG A 47 -8.75 7.13 16.31
C ARG A 47 -8.54 8.38 15.46
N VAL A 48 -9.52 8.72 14.66
CA VAL A 48 -9.49 9.92 13.82
C VAL A 48 -10.36 11.03 14.41
N HIS A 49 -9.99 12.28 14.14
CA HIS A 49 -10.90 13.41 14.34
C HIS A 49 -11.64 13.68 13.04
N TYR A 50 -12.97 13.66 13.11
CA TYR A 50 -13.84 13.94 11.99
C TYR A 50 -14.62 15.22 12.26
N VAL A 51 -14.42 16.25 11.42
CA VAL A 51 -14.93 17.60 11.69
C VAL A 51 -16.45 17.68 11.78
N PHE A 52 -17.17 16.81 11.07
CA PHE A 52 -18.63 16.75 11.09
C PHE A 52 -19.19 15.95 12.28
N SER A 53 -18.34 15.30 13.06
CA SER A 53 -18.70 14.57 14.28
C SER A 53 -17.55 14.66 15.30
N PRO A 54 -17.24 15.87 15.80
CA PRO A 54 -15.98 16.15 16.49
C PRO A 54 -15.84 15.45 17.83
N ASP A 55 -16.96 15.15 18.49
CA ASP A 55 -17.02 14.54 19.82
C ASP A 55 -17.03 13.01 19.78
N ASP A 56 -17.23 12.41 18.60
CA ASP A 56 -17.38 10.97 18.45
C ASP A 56 -16.04 10.22 18.64
N ASP A 57 -16.14 8.94 19.02
CA ASP A 57 -15.00 8.01 19.02
C ASP A 57 -15.04 7.15 17.76
N ILE A 58 -14.32 7.60 16.73
CA ILE A 58 -14.25 6.95 15.42
C ILE A 58 -12.88 6.30 15.25
N ARG A 59 -12.87 4.98 15.10
CA ARG A 59 -11.66 4.15 15.01
C ARG A 59 -11.64 3.32 13.76
N PHE A 60 -10.47 3.26 13.16
CA PHE A 60 -10.17 2.40 12.04
C PHE A 60 -9.00 1.49 12.38
N THR A 61 -9.04 0.27 11.86
CA THR A 61 -7.90 -0.65 11.80
C THR A 61 -7.75 -1.12 10.38
N ILE A 62 -6.55 -0.99 9.84
CA ILE A 62 -6.21 -1.41 8.47
C ILE A 62 -5.06 -2.40 8.59
N ASP A 63 -5.22 -3.52 7.91
CA ASP A 63 -4.20 -4.52 7.71
C ASP A 63 -4.29 -4.99 6.27
N ALA A 64 -3.40 -4.50 5.41
CA ALA A 64 -3.50 -4.67 3.97
C ALA A 64 -2.12 -4.88 3.34
N GLU A 65 -2.03 -5.85 2.43
CA GLU A 65 -0.83 -6.12 1.65
C GLU A 65 -1.17 -6.26 0.17
N ALA A 66 -0.30 -5.75 -0.68
CA ALA A 66 -0.37 -6.00 -2.11
C ALA A 66 -0.17 -7.49 -2.40
N ALA A 67 -1.00 -8.01 -3.28
CA ALA A 67 -0.95 -9.35 -3.85
C ALA A 67 -1.17 -9.24 -5.36
N PRO A 68 -0.23 -8.64 -6.11
CA PRO A 68 -0.41 -8.36 -7.54
C PRO A 68 -0.75 -9.63 -8.32
N TYR A 69 -1.65 -9.50 -9.29
CA TYR A 69 -2.05 -10.57 -10.20
C TYR A 69 -2.58 -11.83 -9.48
N SER A 70 -3.26 -11.64 -8.34
CA SER A 70 -3.76 -12.75 -7.52
C SER A 70 -5.26 -13.00 -7.68
N ARG A 71 -6.00 -12.08 -8.31
CA ARG A 71 -7.46 -12.15 -8.38
C ARG A 71 -7.95 -12.00 -9.83
N PRO A 72 -8.21 -13.12 -10.52
CA PRO A 72 -8.80 -13.12 -11.85
C PRO A 72 -10.10 -12.32 -11.91
N LEU A 73 -10.29 -11.61 -13.02
CA LEU A 73 -11.51 -10.87 -13.35
C LEU A 73 -11.97 -11.23 -14.77
N PRO A 74 -13.26 -11.09 -15.10
CA PRO A 74 -13.72 -11.21 -16.49
C PRO A 74 -12.92 -10.27 -17.41
N GLY A 75 -12.29 -10.84 -18.45
CA GLY A 75 -11.41 -10.10 -19.37
C GLY A 75 -9.98 -9.85 -18.86
N LEU A 76 -9.66 -10.19 -17.60
CA LEU A 76 -8.35 -10.04 -16.98
C LEU A 76 -8.02 -11.30 -16.15
N PRO A 77 -7.72 -12.43 -16.79
CA PRO A 77 -7.58 -13.72 -16.11
C PRO A 77 -6.38 -13.78 -15.16
N GLN A 78 -5.37 -12.94 -15.36
CA GLN A 78 -4.23 -12.82 -14.46
C GLN A 78 -4.50 -11.86 -13.28
N GLY A 79 -5.64 -11.16 -13.23
CA GLY A 79 -5.90 -10.12 -12.23
C GLY A 79 -5.18 -8.80 -12.53
N LEU A 80 -4.99 -7.98 -11.50
CA LEU A 80 -4.48 -6.61 -11.61
C LEU A 80 -3.15 -6.43 -10.86
N PRO A 81 -2.25 -5.52 -11.32
CA PRO A 81 -1.04 -5.18 -10.56
C PRO A 81 -1.35 -4.61 -9.17
N THR A 82 -2.55 -4.07 -8.99
CA THR A 82 -3.03 -3.43 -7.76
C THR A 82 -3.83 -4.37 -6.87
N ASP A 83 -3.95 -5.65 -7.23
CA ASP A 83 -4.63 -6.64 -6.41
C ASP A 83 -4.03 -6.67 -5.00
N ALA A 84 -4.87 -6.82 -4.01
CA ALA A 84 -4.50 -6.79 -2.61
C ALA A 84 -5.37 -7.70 -1.76
N ARG A 85 -4.88 -8.01 -0.57
CA ARG A 85 -5.56 -8.80 0.46
C ARG A 85 -5.47 -8.09 1.79
N GLY A 86 -6.35 -8.48 2.71
CA GLY A 86 -6.38 -7.93 4.06
C GLY A 86 -7.76 -7.45 4.47
N THR A 87 -7.82 -6.65 5.52
CA THR A 87 -9.07 -6.17 6.10
C THR A 87 -9.02 -4.71 6.54
N VAL A 88 -10.18 -4.08 6.50
CA VAL A 88 -10.46 -2.82 7.18
C VAL A 88 -11.55 -3.07 8.21
N SER A 89 -11.34 -2.61 9.44
CA SER A 89 -12.36 -2.62 10.49
C SER A 89 -12.65 -1.20 10.94
N PHE A 90 -13.93 -0.91 11.15
CA PHE A 90 -14.45 0.38 11.57
C PHE A 90 -15.26 0.20 12.85
N ARG A 91 -15.08 1.12 13.79
CA ARG A 91 -15.92 1.25 14.98
C ARG A 91 -16.17 2.73 15.25
N HIS A 92 -17.43 3.10 15.41
CA HIS A 92 -17.85 4.46 15.69
C HIS A 92 -18.80 4.47 16.87
N VAL A 93 -18.44 5.23 17.90
CA VAL A 93 -19.32 5.52 19.03
C VAL A 93 -19.81 6.95 18.90
N VAL A 94 -21.12 7.12 18.79
CA VAL A 94 -21.77 8.43 18.75
C VAL A 94 -21.81 8.98 20.18
N ALA A 95 -21.17 10.13 20.42
CA ALA A 95 -21.03 10.69 21.75
C ALA A 95 -22.39 11.05 22.37
N ALA A 96 -23.30 11.59 21.56
CA ALA A 96 -24.61 12.06 22.01
C ALA A 96 -25.55 10.93 22.48
N THR A 97 -25.44 9.74 21.89
CA THR A 97 -26.39 8.64 22.13
C THR A 97 -25.75 7.40 22.75
N GLY A 98 -24.42 7.30 22.72
CA GLY A 98 -23.68 6.08 23.05
C GLY A 98 -23.85 4.95 22.04
N GLN A 99 -24.54 5.18 20.93
CA GLN A 99 -24.74 4.17 19.89
C GLN A 99 -23.41 3.75 19.30
N ILE A 100 -23.25 2.43 19.09
CA ILE A 100 -22.05 1.83 18.51
C ILE A 100 -22.39 1.30 17.12
N ALA A 101 -21.61 1.73 16.13
CA ALA A 101 -21.61 1.21 14.78
C ALA A 101 -20.28 0.50 14.49
N THR A 102 -20.35 -0.62 13.79
CA THR A 102 -19.21 -1.48 13.44
C THR A 102 -19.33 -2.04 12.03
N ALA A 103 -18.20 -2.09 11.33
CA ALA A 103 -18.11 -2.75 10.04
C ALA A 103 -16.76 -3.44 9.85
N LYS A 104 -16.75 -4.50 9.04
CA LYS A 104 -15.54 -5.18 8.56
C LYS A 104 -15.61 -5.36 7.05
N ALA A 105 -14.58 -4.93 6.36
CA ALA A 105 -14.44 -5.02 4.92
C ALA A 105 -13.18 -5.80 4.53
N ARG A 106 -13.24 -6.51 3.40
CA ARG A 106 -12.12 -7.23 2.80
C ARG A 106 -11.46 -6.37 1.74
N VAL A 107 -10.16 -6.14 1.87
CA VAL A 107 -9.38 -5.36 0.90
C VAL A 107 -9.34 -6.12 -0.43
N ASP A 108 -9.53 -5.39 -1.53
CA ASP A 108 -9.46 -5.93 -2.89
C ASP A 108 -8.50 -5.17 -3.83
N CYS A 109 -8.01 -4.01 -3.39
CA CYS A 109 -7.07 -3.17 -4.15
C CYS A 109 -6.17 -2.38 -3.20
N LEU A 110 -4.88 -2.23 -3.52
CA LEU A 110 -3.94 -1.35 -2.83
C LEU A 110 -2.93 -0.75 -3.82
N VAL A 111 -2.74 0.56 -3.75
CA VAL A 111 -1.66 1.30 -4.43
C VAL A 111 -1.00 2.22 -3.41
N THR A 112 0.32 2.38 -3.50
CA THR A 112 1.08 3.27 -2.62
C THR A 112 1.96 4.19 -3.45
N GLY A 113 2.25 5.38 -2.94
CA GLY A 113 3.14 6.33 -3.57
C GLY A 113 3.26 7.61 -2.75
N GLY A 114 4.45 8.21 -2.71
CA GLY A 114 4.65 9.50 -2.05
C GLY A 114 4.16 9.54 -0.59
N GLY A 115 4.41 8.48 0.20
CA GLY A 115 3.96 8.39 1.60
C GLY A 115 2.45 8.17 1.79
N THR A 116 1.72 8.03 0.69
CA THR A 116 0.28 7.78 0.68
C THR A 116 -0.01 6.35 0.25
N ALA A 117 -1.10 5.80 0.76
CA ALA A 117 -1.73 4.59 0.26
C ALA A 117 -3.18 4.86 -0.10
N THR A 118 -3.64 4.27 -1.20
CA THR A 118 -5.04 4.22 -1.58
C THR A 118 -5.44 2.76 -1.67
N LEU A 119 -6.50 2.39 -0.97
CA LEU A 119 -7.06 1.04 -1.01
C LEU A 119 -8.58 1.08 -1.15
N THR A 120 -9.12 -0.03 -1.62
CA THR A 120 -10.56 -0.29 -1.54
C THR A 120 -10.82 -1.59 -0.80
N ALA A 121 -11.97 -1.64 -0.13
CA ALA A 121 -12.42 -2.82 0.56
C ALA A 121 -13.92 -3.03 0.37
N VAL A 122 -14.32 -4.30 0.22
CA VAL A 122 -15.72 -4.70 0.09
C VAL A 122 -16.25 -5.10 1.45
N VAL A 123 -17.34 -4.48 1.89
CA VAL A 123 -17.99 -4.74 3.18
C VAL A 123 -18.42 -6.20 3.26
N THR A 124 -17.97 -6.89 4.30
CA THR A 124 -18.30 -8.31 4.56
C THR A 124 -19.24 -8.48 5.74
N ARG A 125 -19.23 -7.53 6.69
CA ARG A 125 -20.12 -7.46 7.86
C ARG A 125 -20.31 -5.99 8.22
N SER A 126 -21.53 -5.58 8.55
CA SER A 126 -21.85 -4.22 8.96
C SER A 126 -23.17 -4.19 9.72
N ASP A 127 -23.28 -3.33 10.72
CA ASP A 127 -24.54 -3.00 11.42
C ASP A 127 -25.17 -1.67 10.93
N VAL A 128 -24.46 -0.90 10.10
CA VAL A 128 -24.88 0.45 9.66
C VAL A 128 -24.94 0.63 8.15
N GLY A 129 -24.57 -0.37 7.36
CA GLY A 129 -24.49 -0.25 5.90
C GLY A 129 -24.60 -1.58 5.17
N PRO A 130 -24.77 -1.54 3.84
CA PRO A 130 -25.00 -2.75 3.06
C PRO A 130 -23.74 -3.62 2.94
N VAL A 131 -23.91 -4.92 3.17
CA VAL A 131 -22.89 -5.92 2.85
C VAL A 131 -22.71 -6.00 1.34
N GLY A 132 -21.46 -6.09 0.88
CA GLY A 132 -21.10 -6.11 -0.54
C GLY A 132 -20.79 -4.74 -1.15
N GLU A 133 -21.04 -3.64 -0.42
CA GLU A 133 -20.63 -2.31 -0.85
C GLU A 133 -19.10 -2.18 -0.85
N ARG A 134 -18.54 -1.49 -1.86
CA ARG A 134 -17.12 -1.15 -1.89
C ARG A 134 -16.91 0.25 -1.34
N LEU A 135 -15.98 0.34 -0.42
CA LEU A 135 -15.56 1.58 0.21
C LEU A 135 -14.13 1.90 -0.19
N GLY A 136 -13.85 3.20 -0.35
CA GLY A 136 -12.52 3.72 -0.66
C GLY A 136 -11.87 4.31 0.58
N PHE A 137 -10.59 4.01 0.78
CA PHE A 137 -9.79 4.55 1.87
C PHE A 137 -8.46 5.07 1.35
N SER A 138 -7.98 6.15 1.94
CA SER A 138 -6.63 6.65 1.71
C SER A 138 -5.93 6.90 3.03
N VAL A 139 -4.65 6.57 3.12
CA VAL A 139 -3.80 6.83 4.28
C VAL A 139 -2.68 7.73 3.82
N GLY A 140 -2.46 8.85 4.50
CA GLY A 140 -1.28 9.70 4.30
C GLY A 140 -0.38 9.63 5.52
N ASP A 141 0.90 9.38 5.31
CA ASP A 141 1.89 9.52 6.37
C ASP A 141 2.01 10.97 6.84
N GLY A 142 2.16 11.14 8.16
CA GLY A 142 2.41 12.43 8.77
C GLY A 142 3.75 13.02 8.36
N ARG A 143 3.78 13.82 7.28
CA ARG A 143 4.99 14.54 6.84
C ARG A 143 5.23 15.81 7.67
N ALA A 144 6.50 16.18 7.82
CA ALA A 144 6.93 17.39 8.52
C ALA A 144 6.37 17.54 9.95
N GLY A 145 6.22 16.42 10.67
CA GLY A 145 5.70 16.40 12.05
C GLY A 145 4.18 16.51 12.16
N GLY A 146 3.45 16.50 11.04
CA GLY A 146 1.99 16.39 11.05
C GLY A 146 1.51 14.99 11.46
N PRO A 147 0.25 14.83 11.90
CA PRO A 147 -0.32 13.52 12.16
C PRO A 147 -0.55 12.75 10.86
N ASP A 148 -0.57 11.41 10.94
CA ASP A 148 -1.13 10.59 9.87
C ASP A 148 -2.58 11.02 9.58
N ARG A 149 -3.02 10.81 8.35
CA ARG A 149 -4.39 11.13 7.93
C ARG A 149 -5.06 9.94 7.29
N LEU A 150 -6.37 9.86 7.45
CA LEU A 150 -7.24 8.88 6.82
C LEU A 150 -8.31 9.59 5.99
N GLY A 151 -8.51 9.14 4.75
CA GLY A 151 -9.66 9.44 3.93
C GLY A 151 -10.57 8.22 3.85
N PHE A 152 -11.88 8.46 3.80
CA PHE A 152 -12.89 7.41 3.64
C PHE A 152 -14.01 7.92 2.72
N SER A 153 -14.49 7.07 1.82
CA SER A 153 -15.32 7.47 0.67
C SER A 153 -16.68 8.06 1.00
N TRP A 154 -17.17 7.93 2.23
CA TRP A 154 -18.43 8.54 2.66
C TRP A 154 -18.23 9.83 3.47
N GLY A 155 -16.98 10.17 3.83
CA GLY A 155 -16.68 11.25 4.77
C GLY A 155 -16.62 12.67 4.20
N VAL A 156 -16.78 12.82 2.88
CA VAL A 156 -16.69 14.13 2.21
C VAL A 156 -17.86 14.39 1.27
N ALA A 157 -18.99 13.69 1.48
CA ALA A 157 -20.17 13.77 0.61
C ALA A 157 -19.82 13.51 -0.87
N ASN A 158 -19.22 12.35 -1.15
CA ASN A 158 -18.98 11.92 -2.53
C ASN A 158 -20.32 11.64 -3.22
N VAL A 159 -20.73 12.52 -4.13
CA VAL A 159 -21.99 12.45 -4.87
C VAL A 159 -21.74 12.34 -6.37
N ASP A 160 -22.66 11.66 -7.06
CA ASP A 160 -22.78 11.65 -8.50
C ASP A 160 -23.83 12.71 -8.87
N PRO A 161 -23.43 13.90 -9.36
CA PRO A 161 -24.36 14.99 -9.61
C PRO A 161 -25.35 14.68 -10.75
N GLU A 162 -25.08 13.66 -11.56
CA GLU A 162 -25.93 13.24 -12.68
C GLU A 162 -26.91 12.11 -12.29
N LYS A 163 -26.79 11.55 -11.08
CA LYS A 163 -27.64 10.46 -10.61
C LYS A 163 -28.39 10.81 -9.34
N THR A 164 -29.71 10.83 -9.46
CA THR A 164 -30.61 10.96 -8.32
C THR A 164 -31.33 9.66 -8.00
N ASP A 165 -31.73 9.50 -6.73
CA ASP A 165 -32.68 8.47 -6.31
C ASP A 165 -34.11 8.80 -6.79
N GLU A 166 -35.06 7.92 -6.50
CA GLU A 166 -36.49 8.09 -6.83
C GLU A 166 -37.12 9.35 -6.22
N LYS A 167 -36.49 9.93 -5.19
CA LYS A 167 -36.94 11.13 -4.49
C LYS A 167 -36.23 12.40 -4.99
N GLY A 168 -35.36 12.29 -5.98
CA GLY A 168 -34.61 13.42 -6.55
C GLY A 168 -33.36 13.82 -5.75
N ASN A 169 -32.91 13.00 -4.78
CA ASN A 169 -31.68 13.29 -4.04
C ASN A 169 -30.47 12.76 -4.80
N VAL A 170 -29.38 13.54 -4.83
CA VAL A 170 -28.09 13.05 -5.36
C VAL A 170 -27.63 11.80 -4.62
N THR A 171 -27.05 10.86 -5.37
CA THR A 171 -26.61 9.57 -4.82
C THR A 171 -25.10 9.46 -4.82
N ALA A 172 -24.55 8.65 -3.92
CA ALA A 172 -23.12 8.34 -3.96
C ALA A 172 -22.82 7.39 -5.13
N PRO A 173 -21.77 7.64 -5.93
CA PRO A 173 -21.37 6.71 -6.98
C PRO A 173 -20.81 5.44 -6.36
N ARG A 174 -20.91 4.33 -7.09
CA ARG A 174 -20.19 3.10 -6.74
C ARG A 174 -18.68 3.36 -6.81
N VAL A 175 -17.98 3.09 -5.71
CA VAL A 175 -16.52 3.22 -5.66
C VAL A 175 -15.87 2.19 -6.60
N GLY A 176 -15.04 2.67 -7.52
CA GLY A 176 -14.15 1.86 -8.37
C GLY A 176 -12.95 1.35 -7.58
N THR A 177 -12.27 0.30 -8.06
CA THR A 177 -11.07 -0.24 -7.40
C THR A 177 -9.98 0.82 -7.28
N CYS A 178 -9.32 0.89 -6.11
CA CYS A 178 -8.27 1.87 -5.82
C CYS A 178 -8.69 3.35 -5.99
N MET A 179 -9.98 3.67 -5.83
CA MET A 179 -10.47 5.05 -5.78
C MET A 179 -10.83 5.44 -4.34
N ALA A 180 -10.33 6.58 -3.87
CA ALA A 180 -10.63 7.14 -2.56
C ALA A 180 -10.42 8.67 -2.56
N PRO A 181 -11.09 9.43 -1.67
CA PRO A 181 -10.78 10.85 -1.47
C PRO A 181 -9.38 11.03 -0.88
N ALA A 182 -8.85 12.25 -0.89
CA ALA A 182 -7.58 12.56 -0.24
C ALA A 182 -7.60 12.25 1.27
N PRO A 183 -6.47 11.92 1.91
CA PRO A 183 -6.42 11.72 3.36
C PRO A 183 -6.71 13.03 4.10
N PHE A 184 -7.91 13.16 4.68
CA PHE A 184 -8.36 14.43 5.27
C PHE A 184 -8.47 14.39 6.80
N ALA A 185 -8.91 13.27 7.40
CA ALA A 185 -9.16 13.18 8.82
C ALA A 185 -7.85 12.86 9.58
N PRO A 186 -7.36 13.74 10.47
CA PRO A 186 -6.13 13.48 11.21
C PRO A 186 -6.33 12.37 12.24
N ALA A 187 -5.33 11.49 12.35
CA ALA A 187 -5.19 10.56 13.46
C ALA A 187 -4.85 11.34 14.73
N VAL A 188 -5.69 11.23 15.75
CA VAL A 188 -5.48 11.88 17.06
C VAL A 188 -4.98 10.91 18.12
N ARG A 189 -5.02 9.61 17.83
CA ARG A 189 -4.42 8.55 18.67
C ARG A 189 -4.12 7.34 17.81
N GLY A 190 -2.94 6.74 17.99
CA GLY A 190 -2.46 5.68 17.09
C GLY A 190 -2.00 6.26 15.76
N GLY A 191 -1.94 5.42 14.74
CA GLY A 191 -1.42 5.81 13.43
C GLY A 191 -1.38 4.63 12.46
N PHE A 192 -0.84 4.89 11.28
CA PHE A 192 -0.72 3.93 10.19
C PHE A 192 0.70 3.93 9.65
N THR A 193 1.20 2.76 9.27
CA THR A 193 2.47 2.62 8.58
C THR A 193 2.20 2.25 7.13
N VAL A 194 2.57 3.14 6.22
CA VAL A 194 2.56 2.88 4.78
C VAL A 194 3.93 2.39 4.35
N ARG A 195 4.00 1.20 3.75
CA ARG A 195 5.17 0.73 3.01
C ARG A 195 4.91 0.90 1.53
N HIS A 196 5.73 1.71 0.89
CA HIS A 196 5.71 1.83 -0.56
C HIS A 196 6.47 0.67 -1.23
N ALA A 197 5.90 0.19 -2.34
CA ALA A 197 6.59 -0.60 -3.35
C ALA A 197 6.03 -0.22 -4.73
N GLU A 198 6.90 -0.24 -5.75
CA GLU A 198 6.51 -0.01 -7.14
C GLU A 198 5.57 -1.12 -7.63
N LEU A 199 4.68 -0.77 -8.55
CA LEU A 199 3.83 -1.77 -9.20
C LEU A 199 4.70 -2.72 -10.03
N PRO A 200 4.48 -4.05 -9.96
CA PRO A 200 5.23 -4.97 -10.79
C PRO A 200 4.88 -4.80 -12.27
N PRO A 201 5.80 -5.15 -13.18
CA PRO A 201 5.47 -5.23 -14.60
C PRO A 201 4.39 -6.28 -14.85
N SER A 202 3.68 -6.14 -15.98
CA SER A 202 2.75 -7.19 -16.43
C SER A 202 3.44 -8.55 -16.50
N PRO A 203 2.74 -9.63 -16.09
CA PRO A 203 3.24 -10.98 -16.31
C PRO A 203 3.52 -11.15 -17.81
N PRO A 204 4.54 -11.92 -18.20
CA PRO A 204 4.70 -12.32 -19.59
C PRO A 204 3.37 -12.86 -20.09
N ALA A 205 2.96 -12.47 -21.29
CA ALA A 205 1.85 -13.15 -21.95
C ALA A 205 2.24 -14.63 -21.97
N GLU A 206 1.50 -15.48 -21.26
CA GLU A 206 1.68 -16.92 -21.41
C GLU A 206 1.62 -17.19 -22.91
N MET A 207 2.72 -17.69 -23.48
CA MET A 207 2.74 -18.22 -24.83
C MET A 207 1.70 -19.34 -24.86
N ARG A 208 0.51 -19.00 -25.34
CA ARG A 208 -0.56 -19.94 -25.60
C ARG A 208 -0.22 -20.80 -26.80
#